data_AF-A0A534TDF0-F1
#
_entry.id   AF-A0A534TDF0-F1
#
_cell.length_a   1.000
_cell.length_b   1.000
_cell.length_c   1.000
_cell.angle_alpha   90.00
_cell.angle_beta   90.00
_cell.angle_gamma   90.00
#
_symmetry.space_group_name_H-M   'P 1'
#
loop_
_entity.id
_entity.type
_entity.pdbx_description
1 polymer ?
#
loop_
_entity_poly.entity_id
_entity_poly.type
_entity_poly.pdbx_seq_one_letter_code
_entity_poly.pdbx_strand_id
1 'polypeptide(L)'
;MKCLAGIGKNGAAFAQAKMKILQKCEEGRFKGKITTTCQGDQKTQDAITKAQSKTAAAIAKTCAGKDKTCGTGDDDSTAWDASTCQGFEAQGCTSAVTNCNDIGPCLTCIGEKAVDQAINVYYGGLQHSDPKTQKDLNKCQLAIGKSAAAFFAAKSKALQKCWDTVNKNAAKGESVEACPPFGLGDGKAVDAINKAASKKDATICKACGGKDKLCNTADDVITPADIGITGQCLPVTIPNGGTACGSITMATLQDIVNCIDCVTEFKADCIAIAAARGFPQDPGYPTECAAALPPTPTPTSTPVLSATATTTGVVTPTATQTVSGGGPTTTATQTAAGPTATVTATHTASAPTATATQTVSAPTTTATPAPGCPTRITFTGTSTGAVLDSGWTGAAGSATSSGPSTTSRPTPARSPTIAAPAIPASSARRPRIAAGRTVSPGAMTARLARPPRSARAGAASPRGHASTTSARTCRSPPVASRRASGTR
;
A
#
# COMPACT_ATOMS: atom_id res chain seq x y z
N MET A 1 -8.10 -28.11 -4.22
CA MET A 1 -6.72 -27.57 -4.37
C MET A 1 -6.49 -26.72 -5.62
N LYS A 2 -7.13 -26.98 -6.77
CA LYS A 2 -6.99 -26.11 -7.95
C LYS A 2 -7.64 -24.74 -7.74
N CYS A 3 -8.80 -24.72 -7.05
CA CYS A 3 -9.47 -23.48 -6.68
C CYS A 3 -8.56 -22.55 -5.87
N LEU A 4 -7.99 -23.02 -4.75
CA LEU A 4 -7.07 -22.24 -3.89
C LEU A 4 -5.90 -21.59 -4.64
N ALA A 5 -5.17 -22.35 -5.47
CA ALA A 5 -4.11 -21.76 -6.30
C ALA A 5 -4.66 -20.73 -7.31
N GLY A 6 -5.85 -20.97 -7.86
CA GLY A 6 -6.56 -20.01 -8.70
C GLY A 6 -6.87 -18.70 -7.97
N ILE A 7 -7.37 -18.78 -6.73
CA ILE A 7 -7.69 -17.64 -5.87
C ILE A 7 -6.44 -16.81 -5.62
N GLY A 8 -5.39 -17.42 -5.05
CA GLY A 8 -4.11 -16.75 -4.76
C GLY A 8 -3.51 -16.07 -5.99
N LYS A 9 -3.47 -16.79 -7.13
CA LYS A 9 -2.95 -16.26 -8.39
C LYS A 9 -3.73 -15.08 -8.92
N ASN A 10 -5.06 -15.17 -8.96
CA ASN A 10 -5.89 -14.12 -9.56
C ASN A 10 -6.03 -12.90 -8.64
N GLY A 11 -6.02 -13.09 -7.31
CA GLY A 11 -5.94 -12.00 -6.34
C GLY A 11 -4.64 -11.21 -6.46
N ALA A 12 -3.50 -11.89 -6.50
CA ALA A 12 -2.20 -11.23 -6.71
C ALA A 12 -2.11 -10.54 -8.07
N ALA A 13 -2.65 -11.15 -9.14
CA ALA A 13 -2.68 -10.55 -10.47
C ALA A 13 -3.54 -9.28 -10.52
N PHE A 14 -4.67 -9.24 -9.81
CA PHE A 14 -5.49 -8.04 -9.67
C PHE A 14 -4.72 -6.91 -9.00
N ALA A 15 -4.12 -7.17 -7.82
CA ALA A 15 -3.38 -6.16 -7.08
C ALA A 15 -2.22 -5.58 -7.92
N GLN A 16 -1.47 -6.44 -8.63
CA GLN A 16 -0.42 -6.01 -9.57
C GLN A 16 -0.98 -5.19 -10.74
N ALA A 17 -2.12 -5.59 -11.31
CA ALA A 17 -2.74 -4.87 -12.42
C ALA A 17 -3.22 -3.49 -11.98
N LYS A 18 -3.94 -3.39 -10.86
CA LYS A 18 -4.43 -2.13 -10.30
C LYS A 18 -3.28 -1.20 -9.93
N MET A 19 -2.24 -1.71 -9.24
CA MET A 19 -1.04 -0.95 -8.91
C MET A 19 -0.40 -0.34 -10.17
N LYS A 20 -0.25 -1.13 -11.23
CA LYS A 20 0.31 -0.65 -12.51
C LYS A 20 -0.59 0.36 -13.23
N ILE A 21 -1.91 0.20 -13.14
CA ILE A 21 -2.88 1.14 -13.73
C ILE A 21 -2.76 2.50 -13.03
N LEU A 22 -2.81 2.52 -11.71
CA LEU A 22 -2.72 3.75 -10.92
C LEU A 22 -1.33 4.39 -11.02
N GLN A 23 -0.25 3.60 -10.98
CA GLN A 23 1.11 4.09 -11.22
C GLN A 23 1.21 4.85 -12.55
N LYS A 24 0.64 4.32 -13.63
CA LYS A 24 0.65 5.01 -14.94
C LYS A 24 -0.17 6.28 -14.92
N CYS A 25 -1.28 6.29 -14.19
CA CYS A 25 -2.09 7.48 -14.03
C CYS A 25 -1.33 8.57 -13.28
N GLU A 26 -0.74 8.26 -12.12
CA GLU A 26 0.04 9.23 -11.34
C GLU A 26 1.27 9.71 -12.12
N GLU A 27 1.99 8.83 -12.82
CA GLU A 27 3.06 9.24 -13.74
C GLU A 27 2.55 10.17 -14.86
N GLY A 28 1.30 10.00 -15.31
CA GLY A 28 0.63 10.89 -16.25
C GLY A 28 0.37 12.26 -15.65
N ARG A 29 -0.06 12.31 -14.39
CA ARG A 29 -0.27 13.56 -13.63
C ARG A 29 1.03 14.33 -13.41
N PHE A 30 2.10 13.66 -12.96
CA PHE A 30 3.44 14.25 -12.83
C PHE A 30 4.02 14.79 -14.15
N LYS A 31 3.57 14.26 -15.29
CA LYS A 31 3.99 14.72 -16.62
C LYS A 31 3.02 15.76 -17.21
N GLY A 32 2.00 16.21 -16.47
CA GLY A 32 0.97 17.13 -16.93
C GLY A 32 0.07 16.57 -18.04
N LYS A 33 0.07 15.24 -18.26
CA LYS A 33 -0.75 14.57 -19.29
C LYS A 33 -2.16 14.24 -18.81
N ILE A 34 -2.34 14.13 -17.50
CA ILE A 34 -3.62 13.89 -16.83
C ILE A 34 -3.81 15.04 -15.84
N THR A 35 -4.89 15.79 -15.98
CA THR A 35 -5.18 16.96 -15.14
C THR A 35 -6.14 16.64 -14.00
N THR A 36 -6.89 15.54 -14.11
CA THR A 36 -7.79 15.03 -13.07
C THR A 36 -7.05 14.14 -12.07
N THR A 37 -7.71 13.82 -10.95
CA THR A 37 -7.26 12.72 -10.08
C THR A 37 -7.40 11.38 -10.80
N CYS A 38 -6.70 10.34 -10.35
CA CYS A 38 -6.86 9.00 -10.92
C CYS A 38 -8.25 8.39 -10.69
N GLN A 39 -8.97 8.87 -9.67
CA GLN A 39 -10.38 8.55 -9.47
C GLN A 39 -11.28 9.22 -10.52
N GLY A 40 -10.94 10.44 -10.95
CA GLY A 40 -11.67 11.18 -11.98
C GLY A 40 -11.27 10.85 -13.43
N ASP A 41 -10.19 10.12 -13.66
CA ASP A 41 -9.77 9.72 -15.01
C ASP A 41 -10.54 8.46 -15.47
N GLN A 42 -11.54 8.65 -16.34
CA GLN A 42 -12.42 7.57 -16.81
C GLN A 42 -11.64 6.39 -17.41
N LYS A 43 -10.55 6.66 -18.15
CA LYS A 43 -9.74 5.60 -18.76
C LYS A 43 -9.05 4.72 -17.72
N THR A 44 -8.60 5.32 -16.62
CA THR A 44 -8.04 4.61 -15.47
C THR A 44 -9.12 3.77 -14.79
N GLN A 45 -10.31 4.34 -14.56
CA GLN A 45 -11.44 3.62 -13.96
C GLN A 45 -11.89 2.43 -14.82
N ASP A 46 -12.06 2.61 -16.14
CA ASP A 46 -12.42 1.53 -17.07
C ASP A 46 -11.38 0.38 -17.03
N ALA A 47 -10.10 0.71 -16.89
CA ALA A 47 -9.04 -0.28 -16.78
C ALA A 47 -9.10 -1.05 -15.45
N ILE A 48 -9.45 -0.38 -14.34
CA ILE A 48 -9.65 -1.01 -13.03
C ILE A 48 -10.88 -1.92 -13.07
N THR A 49 -12.03 -1.44 -13.55
CA THR A 49 -13.25 -2.26 -13.69
C THR A 49 -12.99 -3.49 -14.55
N LYS A 50 -12.29 -3.33 -15.67
CA LYS A 50 -11.90 -4.46 -16.52
C LYS A 50 -10.99 -5.46 -15.80
N ALA A 51 -10.08 -5.00 -14.94
CA ALA A 51 -9.24 -5.88 -14.13
C ALA A 51 -10.08 -6.64 -13.09
N GLN A 52 -11.03 -5.97 -12.43
CA GLN A 52 -11.96 -6.58 -11.46
C GLN A 52 -12.78 -7.70 -12.13
N SER A 53 -13.44 -7.40 -13.26
CA SER A 53 -14.28 -8.38 -13.97
C SER A 53 -13.46 -9.59 -14.44
N LYS A 54 -12.23 -9.38 -14.92
CA LYS A 54 -11.35 -10.47 -15.33
C LYS A 54 -10.93 -11.36 -14.17
N THR A 55 -10.61 -10.76 -13.02
CA THR A 55 -10.23 -11.51 -11.83
C THR A 55 -11.40 -12.32 -11.29
N ALA A 56 -12.59 -11.70 -11.17
CA ALA A 56 -13.79 -12.42 -10.72
C ALA A 56 -14.13 -13.60 -11.64
N ALA A 57 -14.14 -13.39 -12.96
CA ALA A 57 -14.40 -14.47 -13.92
C ALA A 57 -13.35 -15.59 -13.87
N ALA A 58 -12.07 -15.24 -13.67
CA ALA A 58 -10.99 -16.23 -13.58
C ALA A 58 -11.07 -17.07 -12.30
N ILE A 59 -11.46 -16.45 -11.18
CA ILE A 59 -11.69 -17.14 -9.90
C ILE A 59 -12.89 -18.08 -10.04
N ALA A 60 -14.04 -17.57 -10.49
CA ALA A 60 -15.24 -18.39 -10.71
C ALA A 60 -14.93 -19.60 -11.60
N LYS A 61 -14.26 -19.40 -12.74
CA LYS A 61 -13.87 -20.51 -13.64
C LYS A 61 -12.95 -21.57 -12.99
N THR A 62 -12.12 -21.14 -12.04
CA THR A 62 -11.16 -22.06 -11.39
C THR A 62 -11.80 -22.81 -10.21
N CYS A 63 -12.84 -22.23 -9.59
CA CYS A 63 -13.49 -22.78 -8.40
C CYS A 63 -14.84 -23.46 -8.65
N ALA A 64 -15.52 -23.14 -9.74
CA ALA A 64 -16.82 -23.70 -10.11
C ALA A 64 -16.72 -25.09 -10.76
N GLY A 65 -15.96 -26.01 -10.16
CA GLY A 65 -15.96 -27.40 -10.60
C GLY A 65 -15.66 -27.66 -12.09
N LYS A 66 -16.35 -28.65 -12.64
CA LYS A 66 -16.26 -29.07 -14.04
C LYS A 66 -17.20 -28.25 -14.90
N ASP A 67 -18.37 -27.90 -14.40
CA ASP A 67 -19.42 -27.18 -15.13
C ASP A 67 -19.13 -25.69 -15.35
N LYS A 68 -18.13 -25.15 -14.63
CA LYS A 68 -17.69 -23.74 -14.69
C LYS A 68 -18.76 -22.74 -14.23
N THR A 69 -19.73 -23.21 -13.45
CA THR A 69 -20.85 -22.42 -12.94
C THR A 69 -20.88 -22.48 -11.42
N CYS A 70 -20.58 -21.37 -10.74
CA CYS A 70 -20.64 -21.35 -9.28
C CYS A 70 -22.09 -21.50 -8.78
N GLY A 71 -22.24 -22.12 -7.60
CA GLY A 71 -23.52 -22.36 -6.95
C GLY A 71 -24.17 -23.69 -7.34
N THR A 72 -23.47 -24.55 -8.07
CA THR A 72 -23.91 -25.90 -8.41
C THR A 72 -23.26 -26.93 -7.48
N GLY A 73 -23.72 -28.18 -7.56
CA GLY A 73 -23.26 -29.25 -6.65
C GLY A 73 -21.82 -29.72 -6.87
N ASP A 74 -21.11 -29.23 -7.89
CA ASP A 74 -19.72 -29.61 -8.18
C ASP A 74 -18.69 -28.51 -7.89
N ASP A 75 -19.09 -27.44 -7.19
CA ASP A 75 -18.18 -26.39 -6.71
C ASP A 75 -17.05 -26.95 -5.82
N ASP A 76 -15.80 -26.51 -6.05
CA ASP A 76 -14.64 -26.69 -5.14
C ASP A 76 -14.62 -25.55 -4.09
N SER A 77 -15.79 -24.97 -3.78
CA SER A 77 -15.95 -23.76 -2.96
C SER A 77 -15.63 -23.99 -1.48
N THR A 78 -15.70 -25.23 -1.00
CA THR A 78 -15.29 -25.61 0.37
C THR A 78 -13.82 -25.32 0.65
N ALA A 79 -13.02 -25.05 -0.38
CA ALA A 79 -11.61 -24.77 -0.21
C ALA A 79 -11.34 -23.35 0.30
N TRP A 80 -12.27 -22.39 0.15
CA TRP A 80 -12.13 -21.04 0.73
C TRP A 80 -13.06 -20.92 1.93
N ASP A 81 -12.49 -20.98 3.13
CA ASP A 81 -13.19 -21.25 4.39
C ASP A 81 -13.87 -20.03 5.05
N ALA A 82 -14.15 -18.98 4.28
CA ALA A 82 -14.71 -17.74 4.78
C ALA A 82 -16.17 -17.57 4.31
N SER A 83 -17.12 -17.54 5.26
CA SER A 83 -18.54 -17.25 4.98
C SER A 83 -18.84 -15.77 4.76
N THR A 84 -17.90 -14.90 5.14
CA THR A 84 -17.97 -13.45 4.96
C THR A 84 -16.61 -12.96 4.49
N CYS A 85 -16.61 -11.94 3.62
CA CYS A 85 -15.39 -11.26 3.24
C CYS A 85 -14.74 -10.62 4.47
N GLN A 86 -13.42 -10.75 4.58
CA GLN A 86 -12.69 -10.48 5.82
C GLN A 86 -12.58 -8.99 6.19
N GLY A 87 -13.11 -8.10 5.35
CA GLY A 87 -12.90 -6.67 5.46
C GLY A 87 -11.45 -6.27 5.12
N PHE A 88 -11.22 -4.96 5.08
CA PHE A 88 -9.89 -4.40 5.02
C PHE A 88 -9.89 -3.02 5.67
N GLU A 89 -9.19 -2.88 6.79
CA GLU A 89 -9.06 -1.65 7.59
C GLU A 89 -10.39 -0.91 7.86
N ALA A 90 -11.46 -1.65 8.13
CA ALA A 90 -12.83 -1.15 8.22
C ALA A 90 -13.31 -0.30 7.02
N GLN A 91 -12.66 -0.39 5.85
CA GLN A 91 -12.99 0.36 4.63
C GLN A 91 -14.05 -0.34 3.75
N GLY A 92 -14.84 -1.24 4.35
CA GLY A 92 -15.77 -2.11 3.66
C GLY A 92 -15.15 -3.47 3.33
N CYS A 93 -15.70 -4.14 2.31
CA CYS A 93 -15.40 -5.54 1.94
C CYS A 93 -15.91 -6.57 2.96
N THR A 94 -17.16 -6.43 3.41
CA THR A 94 -17.83 -7.34 4.37
C THR A 94 -18.99 -8.11 3.73
N SER A 95 -19.01 -8.21 2.40
CA SER A 95 -20.04 -8.95 1.67
C SER A 95 -20.06 -10.42 2.11
N ALA A 96 -21.26 -10.99 2.21
CA ALA A 96 -21.42 -12.43 2.42
C ALA A 96 -20.79 -13.22 1.28
N VAL A 97 -20.19 -14.36 1.61
CA VAL A 97 -19.61 -15.31 0.66
C VAL A 97 -20.44 -16.58 0.75
N THR A 98 -21.32 -16.78 -0.23
CA THR A 98 -22.24 -17.92 -0.28
C THR A 98 -21.72 -19.01 -1.21
N ASN A 99 -21.08 -18.63 -2.32
CA ASN A 99 -20.51 -19.56 -3.29
C ASN A 99 -19.27 -18.96 -3.99
N CYS A 100 -18.71 -19.68 -4.96
CA CYS A 100 -17.45 -19.23 -5.58
C CYS A 100 -17.54 -17.93 -6.41
N ASN A 101 -18.75 -17.42 -6.73
CA ASN A 101 -18.90 -16.13 -7.40
C ASN A 101 -18.56 -14.95 -6.49
N ASP A 102 -18.69 -15.13 -5.17
CA ASP A 102 -18.53 -14.04 -4.19
C ASP A 102 -17.06 -13.79 -3.83
N ILE A 103 -16.20 -14.77 -4.09
CA ILE A 103 -14.75 -14.72 -3.82
C ILE A 103 -14.06 -13.62 -4.62
N GLY A 104 -14.37 -13.55 -5.92
CA GLY A 104 -13.81 -12.55 -6.81
C GLY A 104 -14.08 -11.12 -6.35
N PRO A 105 -15.34 -10.72 -6.20
CA PRO A 105 -15.73 -9.41 -5.65
C PRO A 105 -15.05 -9.10 -4.31
N CYS A 106 -15.04 -10.05 -3.36
CA CYS A 106 -14.38 -9.86 -2.06
C CYS A 106 -12.88 -9.52 -2.22
N LEU A 107 -12.13 -10.34 -2.94
CA LEU A 107 -10.69 -10.14 -3.11
C LEU A 107 -10.36 -8.90 -3.94
N THR A 108 -11.19 -8.58 -4.93
CA THR A 108 -11.02 -7.33 -5.68
C THR A 108 -11.31 -6.11 -4.82
N CYS A 109 -12.25 -6.18 -3.87
CA CYS A 109 -12.51 -5.11 -2.91
C CYS A 109 -11.31 -4.90 -1.97
N ILE A 110 -10.81 -5.98 -1.34
CA ILE A 110 -9.64 -5.92 -0.44
C ILE A 110 -8.42 -5.38 -1.21
N GLY A 111 -8.13 -5.96 -2.38
CA GLY A 111 -7.03 -5.52 -3.23
C GLY A 111 -7.18 -4.08 -3.71
N GLU A 112 -8.41 -3.62 -3.93
CA GLU A 112 -8.72 -2.25 -4.32
C GLU A 112 -8.33 -1.26 -3.23
N LYS A 113 -8.84 -1.47 -2.00
CA LYS A 113 -8.57 -0.58 -0.86
C LYS A 113 -7.09 -0.56 -0.48
N ALA A 114 -6.48 -1.74 -0.42
CA ALA A 114 -5.07 -1.87 -0.09
C ALA A 114 -4.15 -1.19 -1.13
N VAL A 115 -4.43 -1.37 -2.43
CA VAL A 115 -3.65 -0.71 -3.50
C VAL A 115 -3.90 0.80 -3.56
N ASP A 116 -5.13 1.26 -3.35
CA ASP A 116 -5.44 2.70 -3.34
C ASP A 116 -4.68 3.42 -2.23
N GLN A 117 -4.67 2.86 -1.03
CA GLN A 117 -3.91 3.42 0.08
C GLN A 117 -2.41 3.33 -0.14
N ALA A 118 -1.90 2.23 -0.69
CA ALA A 118 -0.48 2.11 -1.04
C ALA A 118 -0.08 3.20 -2.04
N ILE A 119 -0.85 3.39 -3.12
CA ILE A 119 -0.63 4.47 -4.09
C ILE A 119 -0.71 5.84 -3.43
N ASN A 120 -1.65 6.05 -2.50
CA ASN A 120 -1.74 7.30 -1.76
C ASN A 120 -0.49 7.57 -0.91
N VAL A 121 0.11 6.55 -0.31
CA VAL A 121 1.40 6.68 0.40
C VAL A 121 2.54 6.96 -0.58
N TYR A 122 2.54 6.33 -1.76
CA TYR A 122 3.63 6.45 -2.73
C TYR A 122 3.60 7.76 -3.55
N TYR A 123 2.41 8.31 -3.80
CA TYR A 123 2.19 9.45 -4.69
C TYR A 123 1.35 10.57 -4.07
N GLY A 124 0.44 10.27 -3.14
CA GLY A 124 -0.53 11.21 -2.62
C GLY A 124 0.06 12.34 -1.77
N GLY A 125 1.14 12.04 -1.03
CA GLY A 125 1.91 13.06 -0.30
C GLY A 125 2.88 13.87 -1.17
N LEU A 126 3.08 13.50 -2.43
CA LEU A 126 4.06 14.17 -3.28
C LEU A 126 3.48 15.47 -3.85
N GLN A 127 4.16 16.59 -3.62
CA GLN A 127 3.80 17.86 -4.24
C GLN A 127 4.18 17.84 -5.72
N HIS A 128 3.26 18.18 -6.63
CA HIS A 128 3.56 18.15 -8.05
C HIS A 128 4.60 19.24 -8.39
N SER A 129 5.84 18.81 -8.63
CA SER A 129 6.90 19.70 -9.12
C SER A 129 6.74 19.95 -10.62
N ASP A 130 7.06 21.17 -11.04
CA ASP A 130 7.05 21.51 -12.46
C ASP A 130 8.23 20.81 -13.17
N PRO A 131 7.97 19.90 -14.13
CA PRO A 131 9.02 19.13 -14.80
C PRO A 131 9.99 19.98 -15.63
N LYS A 132 9.67 21.25 -15.93
CA LYS A 132 10.55 22.16 -16.68
C LYS A 132 11.55 22.88 -15.78
N THR A 133 11.09 23.33 -14.62
CA THR A 133 11.86 24.17 -13.69
C THR A 133 12.50 23.37 -12.54
N GLN A 134 11.90 22.24 -12.14
CA GLN A 134 12.29 21.45 -10.97
C GLN A 134 12.60 19.99 -11.39
N LYS A 135 13.49 19.82 -12.36
CA LYS A 135 13.79 18.53 -12.99
C LYS A 135 14.24 17.44 -12.01
N ASP A 136 15.12 17.78 -11.07
CA ASP A 136 15.67 16.81 -10.13
C ASP A 136 14.63 16.39 -9.07
N LEU A 137 13.84 17.34 -8.56
CA LEU A 137 12.72 17.05 -7.67
C LEU A 137 11.67 16.17 -8.36
N ASN A 138 11.28 16.49 -9.60
CA ASN A 138 10.32 15.70 -10.38
C ASN A 138 10.84 14.27 -10.62
N LYS A 139 12.13 14.13 -10.92
CA LYS A 139 12.78 12.83 -11.11
C LYS A 139 12.82 12.02 -9.83
N CYS A 140 13.13 12.65 -8.69
CA CYS A 140 13.10 12.01 -7.37
C CYS A 140 11.69 11.52 -7.03
N GLN A 141 10.68 12.39 -7.11
CA GLN A 141 9.27 12.07 -6.86
C GLN A 141 8.76 10.90 -7.73
N LEU A 142 9.04 10.94 -9.03
CA LEU A 142 8.71 9.85 -9.94
C LEU A 142 9.43 8.54 -9.60
N ALA A 143 10.68 8.61 -9.14
CA ALA A 143 11.46 7.43 -8.76
C ALA A 143 10.92 6.79 -7.47
N ILE A 144 10.49 7.59 -6.48
CA ILE A 144 9.83 7.11 -5.26
C ILE A 144 8.60 6.29 -5.62
N GLY A 145 7.63 6.90 -6.30
CA GLY A 145 6.36 6.24 -6.58
C GLY A 145 6.51 5.02 -7.50
N LYS A 146 7.37 5.12 -8.53
CA LYS A 146 7.60 4.02 -9.49
C LYS A 146 8.32 2.83 -8.85
N SER A 147 9.32 3.09 -7.99
CA SER A 147 10.08 2.04 -7.33
C SER A 147 9.25 1.35 -6.25
N ALA A 148 8.45 2.12 -5.49
CA ALA A 148 7.50 1.58 -4.52
C ALA A 148 6.45 0.67 -5.18
N ALA A 149 5.83 1.12 -6.28
CA ALA A 149 4.90 0.31 -7.06
C ALA A 149 5.56 -0.98 -7.62
N ALA A 150 6.82 -0.90 -8.06
CA ALA A 150 7.57 -2.05 -8.53
C ALA A 150 7.90 -3.04 -7.39
N PHE A 151 8.23 -2.53 -6.19
CA PHE A 151 8.45 -3.35 -5.00
C PHE A 151 7.17 -4.08 -4.58
N PHE A 152 6.04 -3.37 -4.48
CA PHE A 152 4.73 -3.98 -4.21
C PHE A 152 4.44 -5.12 -5.19
N ALA A 153 4.59 -4.88 -6.50
CA ALA A 153 4.34 -5.91 -7.51
C ALA A 153 5.30 -7.11 -7.39
N ALA A 154 6.55 -6.88 -7.01
CA ALA A 154 7.53 -7.94 -6.77
C ALA A 154 7.18 -8.76 -5.53
N LYS A 155 6.81 -8.11 -4.42
CA LYS A 155 6.37 -8.79 -3.18
C LYS A 155 5.10 -9.60 -3.40
N SER A 156 4.06 -9.03 -4.01
CA SER A 156 2.83 -9.78 -4.35
C SER A 156 3.12 -11.01 -5.21
N LYS A 157 4.06 -10.92 -6.16
CA LYS A 157 4.46 -12.05 -7.00
C LYS A 157 5.29 -13.10 -6.25
N ALA A 158 6.14 -12.67 -5.32
CA ALA A 158 6.91 -13.58 -4.47
C ALA A 158 5.99 -14.39 -3.56
N LEU A 159 5.04 -13.72 -2.89
CA LEU A 159 4.03 -14.36 -2.04
C LEU A 159 3.13 -15.31 -2.85
N GLN A 160 2.67 -14.88 -4.03
CA GLN A 160 1.89 -15.75 -4.93
C GLN A 160 2.65 -17.04 -5.26
N LYS A 161 3.93 -16.95 -5.63
CA LYS A 161 4.75 -18.12 -5.93
C LYS A 161 4.97 -19.02 -4.71
N CYS A 162 5.13 -18.41 -3.54
CA CYS A 162 5.24 -19.15 -2.29
C CYS A 162 4.00 -20.00 -2.05
N TRP A 163 2.81 -19.38 -2.09
CA TRP A 163 1.54 -20.08 -1.89
C TRP A 163 1.27 -21.13 -2.98
N ASP A 164 1.67 -20.86 -4.23
CA ASP A 164 1.63 -21.86 -5.30
C ASP A 164 2.51 -23.09 -4.98
N THR A 165 3.68 -22.90 -4.37
CA THR A 165 4.57 -23.98 -3.92
C THR A 165 3.97 -24.73 -2.73
N VAL A 166 3.47 -24.01 -1.71
CA VAL A 166 2.78 -24.59 -0.55
C VAL A 166 1.61 -25.47 -1.02
N ASN A 167 0.76 -24.98 -1.94
CA ASN A 167 -0.36 -25.75 -2.47
C ASN A 167 0.10 -27.06 -3.15
N LYS A 168 1.19 -27.01 -3.91
CA LYS A 168 1.73 -28.18 -4.62
C LYS A 168 2.30 -29.22 -3.66
N ASN A 169 3.02 -28.78 -2.65
CA ASN A 169 3.64 -29.67 -1.66
C ASN A 169 2.56 -30.29 -0.75
N ALA A 170 1.57 -29.50 -0.33
CA ALA A 170 0.41 -30.00 0.41
C ALA A 170 -0.36 -31.07 -0.39
N ALA A 171 -0.54 -30.88 -1.69
CA ALA A 171 -1.18 -31.87 -2.56
C ALA A 171 -0.40 -33.19 -2.69
N LYS A 172 0.88 -33.21 -2.32
CA LYS A 172 1.72 -34.43 -2.28
C LYS A 172 1.84 -35.03 -0.88
N GLY A 173 1.24 -34.41 0.14
CA GLY A 173 1.42 -34.81 1.54
C GLY A 173 2.80 -34.47 2.10
N GLU A 174 3.54 -33.57 1.47
CA GLU A 174 4.82 -33.06 2.00
C GLU A 174 4.57 -32.05 3.12
N SER A 175 5.50 -31.94 4.08
CA SER A 175 5.46 -30.86 5.06
C SER A 175 5.53 -29.51 4.34
N VAL A 176 4.68 -28.60 4.77
CA VAL A 176 4.56 -27.27 4.19
C VAL A 176 4.71 -26.24 5.28
N GLU A 177 5.61 -25.29 5.06
CA GLU A 177 5.74 -24.11 5.92
C GLU A 177 4.90 -22.98 5.34
N ALA A 178 4.28 -22.18 6.23
CA ALA A 178 3.51 -21.02 5.82
C ALA A 178 4.41 -19.98 5.13
N CYS A 179 3.83 -19.22 4.21
CA CYS A 179 4.54 -18.11 3.56
C CYS A 179 4.63 -16.89 4.48
N PRO A 180 5.57 -15.95 4.22
CA PRO A 180 5.62 -14.70 4.96
C PRO A 180 4.27 -13.97 4.95
N PRO A 181 3.89 -13.32 6.06
CA PRO A 181 4.67 -13.09 7.28
C PRO A 181 4.64 -14.24 8.31
N PHE A 182 3.91 -15.34 8.06
CA PHE A 182 3.68 -16.39 9.06
C PHE A 182 4.78 -17.46 9.13
N GLY A 183 5.66 -17.49 8.13
CA GLY A 183 6.77 -18.43 8.05
C GLY A 183 7.71 -18.05 6.91
N LEU A 184 8.74 -18.87 6.67
CA LEU A 184 9.71 -18.63 5.62
C LEU A 184 9.30 -19.25 4.28
N GLY A 185 8.28 -20.11 4.28
CA GLY A 185 7.87 -20.88 3.12
C GLY A 185 9.03 -21.72 2.60
N ASP A 186 9.43 -21.50 1.33
CA ASP A 186 10.59 -22.14 0.71
C ASP A 186 11.88 -21.29 0.81
N GLY A 187 11.88 -20.21 1.60
CA GLY A 187 12.95 -19.22 1.72
C GLY A 187 13.12 -18.30 0.49
N LYS A 188 12.76 -18.78 -0.71
CA LYS A 188 12.92 -18.04 -1.98
C LYS A 188 12.02 -16.81 -2.05
N ALA A 189 10.86 -16.86 -1.39
CA ALA A 189 9.97 -15.71 -1.28
C ALA A 189 10.64 -14.56 -0.53
N VAL A 190 11.26 -14.85 0.62
CA VAL A 190 12.01 -13.88 1.44
C VAL A 190 13.18 -13.30 0.64
N ASP A 191 13.99 -14.15 0.00
CA ASP A 191 15.10 -13.69 -0.85
C ASP A 191 14.64 -12.76 -1.98
N ALA A 192 13.51 -13.10 -2.63
CA ALA A 192 12.96 -12.29 -3.70
C ALA A 192 12.41 -10.94 -3.21
N ILE A 193 11.79 -10.92 -2.01
CA ILE A 193 11.29 -9.71 -1.36
C ILE A 193 12.46 -8.81 -0.98
N ASN A 194 13.47 -9.33 -0.27
CA ASN A 194 14.66 -8.58 0.13
C ASN A 194 15.39 -7.99 -1.08
N LYS A 195 15.58 -8.80 -2.13
CA LYS A 195 16.18 -8.32 -3.39
C LYS A 195 15.36 -7.21 -4.05
N ALA A 196 14.04 -7.23 -3.93
CA ALA A 196 13.18 -6.20 -4.47
C ALA A 196 13.22 -4.92 -3.62
N ALA A 197 13.27 -5.04 -2.29
CA ALA A 197 13.45 -3.93 -1.35
C ALA A 197 14.77 -3.20 -1.63
N SER A 198 15.91 -3.91 -1.67
CA SER A 198 17.21 -3.28 -1.94
C SER A 198 17.28 -2.59 -3.31
N LYS A 199 16.57 -3.12 -4.32
CA LYS A 199 16.48 -2.45 -5.64
C LYS A 199 15.66 -1.17 -5.59
N LYS A 200 14.59 -1.16 -4.78
CA LYS A 200 13.78 0.03 -4.55
C LYS A 200 14.63 1.08 -3.82
N ASP A 201 15.32 0.71 -2.74
CA ASP A 201 16.22 1.59 -1.99
C ASP A 201 17.26 2.23 -2.90
N ALA A 202 18.02 1.41 -3.63
CA ALA A 202 19.06 1.88 -4.52
C ALA A 202 18.53 2.80 -5.64
N THR A 203 17.29 2.57 -6.12
CA THR A 203 16.68 3.42 -7.14
C THR A 203 16.25 4.76 -6.57
N ILE A 204 15.68 4.77 -5.36
CA ILE A 204 15.26 5.99 -4.66
C ILE A 204 16.48 6.83 -4.29
N CYS A 205 17.47 6.25 -3.58
CA CYS A 205 18.68 6.96 -3.19
C CYS A 205 19.44 7.51 -4.40
N LYS A 206 19.48 6.77 -5.51
CA LYS A 206 20.10 7.26 -6.75
C LYS A 206 19.38 8.44 -7.39
N ALA A 207 18.07 8.57 -7.20
CA ALA A 207 17.29 9.63 -7.79
C ALA A 207 17.18 10.86 -6.88
N CYS A 208 17.22 10.66 -5.58
CA CYS A 208 16.93 11.68 -4.57
C CYS A 208 18.16 12.11 -3.77
N GLY A 209 19.15 11.24 -3.61
CA GLY A 209 20.35 11.47 -2.80
C GLY A 209 21.44 12.29 -3.49
N GLY A 210 21.06 13.39 -4.14
CA GLY A 210 22.02 14.35 -4.72
C GLY A 210 23.15 13.75 -5.58
N LYS A 211 24.39 14.17 -5.29
CA LYS A 211 25.58 13.85 -6.10
C LYS A 211 26.15 12.46 -5.79
N ASP A 212 26.17 12.07 -4.53
CA ASP A 212 26.72 10.80 -4.06
C ASP A 212 25.77 9.62 -4.31
N LYS A 213 24.49 9.89 -4.57
CA LYS A 213 23.43 8.92 -4.89
C LYS A 213 23.11 7.99 -3.72
N LEU A 214 23.40 8.44 -2.50
CA LEU A 214 23.15 7.72 -1.26
C LEU A 214 22.05 8.44 -0.48
N CYS A 215 21.24 7.69 0.27
CA CYS A 215 20.30 8.30 1.19
C CYS A 215 21.02 8.62 2.51
N ASN A 216 20.56 9.67 3.19
CA ASN A 216 20.99 10.13 4.51
C ASN A 216 22.44 10.60 4.58
N THR A 217 22.87 11.35 3.58
CA THR A 217 24.20 11.97 3.55
C THR A 217 24.07 13.49 3.52
N ALA A 218 25.19 14.18 3.76
CA ALA A 218 25.22 15.64 3.66
C ALA A 218 24.95 16.17 2.24
N ASP A 219 25.01 15.30 1.23
CA ASP A 219 24.73 15.62 -0.18
C ASP A 219 23.23 15.51 -0.54
N ASP A 220 22.37 15.15 0.42
CA ASP A 220 20.91 15.12 0.27
C ASP A 220 20.33 16.54 0.17
N VAL A 221 20.42 17.12 -1.02
CA VAL A 221 19.87 18.46 -1.32
C VAL A 221 18.34 18.48 -1.47
N ILE A 222 17.70 17.31 -1.56
CA ILE A 222 16.25 17.17 -1.62
C ILE A 222 15.77 16.64 -0.28
N THR A 223 15.13 17.50 0.51
CA THR A 223 14.58 17.12 1.82
C THR A 223 13.19 16.47 1.68
N PRO A 224 12.72 15.70 2.69
CA PRO A 224 11.33 15.24 2.72
C PRO A 224 10.30 16.36 2.52
N ALA A 225 10.57 17.55 3.07
CA ALA A 225 9.73 18.72 2.91
C ALA A 225 9.65 19.20 1.44
N ASP A 226 10.77 19.20 0.70
CA ASP A 226 10.80 19.54 -0.72
C ASP A 226 9.97 18.55 -1.56
N ILE A 227 9.99 17.28 -1.17
CA ILE A 227 9.21 16.21 -1.81
C ILE A 227 7.71 16.39 -1.55
N GLY A 228 7.34 17.06 -0.45
CA GLY A 228 5.96 17.22 0.02
C GLY A 228 5.57 16.26 1.13
N ILE A 229 6.48 15.39 1.56
CA ILE A 229 6.22 14.39 2.60
C ILE A 229 6.63 14.99 3.95
N THR A 230 5.63 15.31 4.77
CA THR A 230 5.83 15.75 6.15
C THR A 230 5.03 14.87 7.11
N GLY A 231 5.54 14.70 8.33
CA GLY A 231 4.84 13.99 9.41
C GLY A 231 5.27 12.55 9.61
N GLN A 232 4.30 11.72 10.03
CA GLN A 232 4.50 10.32 10.38
C GLN A 232 4.00 9.41 9.27
N CYS A 233 4.60 8.23 9.16
CA CYS A 233 4.11 7.19 8.27
C CYS A 233 2.68 6.76 8.65
N LEU A 234 1.98 6.10 7.72
CA LEU A 234 0.64 5.58 7.98
C LEU A 234 0.67 4.62 9.20
N PRO A 235 -0.21 4.78 10.21
CA PRO A 235 -0.16 4.01 11.45
C PRO A 235 -0.79 2.63 11.30
N VAL A 236 -0.23 1.82 10.40
CA VAL A 236 -0.53 0.38 10.25
C VAL A 236 0.48 -0.46 11.01
N THR A 237 0.09 -1.66 11.43
CA THR A 237 0.97 -2.62 12.10
C THR A 237 1.10 -3.85 11.23
N ILE A 238 2.34 -4.19 10.83
CA ILE A 238 2.60 -5.39 10.04
C ILE A 238 2.00 -6.61 10.78
N PRO A 239 1.24 -7.48 10.10
CA PRO A 239 0.51 -8.56 10.76
C PRO A 239 1.37 -9.47 11.65
N ASN A 240 0.78 -9.96 12.74
CA ASN A 240 1.39 -10.87 13.73
C ASN A 240 2.45 -10.21 14.61
N GLY A 241 2.17 -9.01 15.10
CA GLY A 241 3.06 -8.30 16.01
C GLY A 241 4.32 -7.77 15.33
N GLY A 242 4.29 -7.56 14.01
CA GLY A 242 5.33 -6.84 13.30
C GLY A 242 5.38 -5.37 13.70
N THR A 243 6.33 -4.63 13.13
CA THR A 243 6.56 -3.22 13.48
C THR A 243 5.36 -2.34 13.12
N ALA A 244 5.01 -1.42 14.02
CA ALA A 244 4.03 -0.37 13.75
C ALA A 244 4.66 0.73 12.89
N CYS A 245 4.17 0.89 11.67
CA CYS A 245 4.69 1.85 10.70
C CYS A 245 4.54 3.31 11.18
N GLY A 246 3.49 3.61 11.97
CA GLY A 246 3.26 4.95 12.51
C GLY A 246 4.36 5.48 13.43
N SER A 247 5.28 4.62 13.89
CA SER A 247 6.46 5.03 14.67
C SER A 247 7.54 5.70 13.83
N ILE A 248 7.49 5.57 12.50
CA ILE A 248 8.50 6.13 11.59
C ILE A 248 8.18 7.60 11.32
N THR A 249 9.08 8.48 11.75
CA THR A 249 9.00 9.93 11.49
C THR A 249 9.76 10.27 10.22
N MET A 250 9.16 10.99 9.28
CA MET A 250 9.74 11.28 7.96
C MET A 250 10.76 12.43 8.00
N ALA A 251 11.85 12.27 8.76
CA ALA A 251 12.88 13.29 8.91
C ALA A 251 13.94 13.24 7.80
N THR A 252 14.18 12.05 7.25
CA THR A 252 15.22 11.80 6.26
C THR A 252 14.68 11.04 5.05
N LEU A 253 15.48 10.97 3.97
CA LEU A 253 15.11 10.20 2.79
C LEU A 253 15.01 8.70 3.10
N GLN A 254 15.87 8.18 3.99
CA GLN A 254 15.77 6.79 4.43
C GLN A 254 14.49 6.53 5.23
N ASP A 255 13.98 7.50 5.99
CA ASP A 255 12.72 7.33 6.71
C ASP A 255 11.55 7.15 5.74
N ILE A 256 11.54 7.89 4.62
CA ILE A 256 10.56 7.71 3.54
C ILE A 256 10.68 6.28 2.97
N VAL A 257 11.90 5.83 2.71
CA VAL A 257 12.18 4.48 2.20
C VAL A 257 11.68 3.40 3.16
N ASN A 258 11.93 3.56 4.47
CA ASN A 258 11.49 2.64 5.53
C ASN A 258 9.95 2.65 5.68
N CYS A 259 9.31 3.82 5.59
CA CYS A 259 7.86 3.92 5.61
C CYS A 259 7.21 3.21 4.43
N ILE A 260 7.78 3.39 3.23
CA ILE A 260 7.32 2.69 2.03
C ILE A 260 7.42 1.18 2.23
N ASP A 261 8.54 0.66 2.76
CA ASP A 261 8.66 -0.78 3.03
C ASP A 261 7.59 -1.22 4.01
N CYS A 262 7.52 -0.60 5.18
CA CYS A 262 6.59 -0.99 6.23
C CYS A 262 5.13 -1.01 5.75
N VAL A 263 4.68 0.05 5.07
CA VAL A 263 3.31 0.10 4.52
C VAL A 263 3.14 -0.94 3.41
N THR A 264 4.11 -1.09 2.50
CA THR A 264 4.02 -2.08 1.42
C THR A 264 3.92 -3.49 1.98
N GLU A 265 4.67 -3.79 3.03
CA GLU A 265 4.62 -5.08 3.70
C GLU A 265 3.22 -5.36 4.22
N PHE A 266 2.68 -4.45 5.04
CA PHE A 266 1.32 -4.56 5.53
C PHE A 266 0.30 -4.76 4.40
N LYS A 267 0.28 -3.88 3.38
CA LYS A 267 -0.74 -3.92 2.33
C LYS A 267 -0.64 -5.19 1.48
N ALA A 268 0.57 -5.57 1.07
CA ALA A 268 0.79 -6.75 0.25
C ALA A 268 0.51 -8.05 1.02
N ASP A 269 0.87 -8.10 2.31
CA ASP A 269 0.64 -9.26 3.16
C ASP A 269 -0.86 -9.45 3.41
N CYS A 270 -1.60 -8.40 3.79
CA CYS A 270 -3.05 -8.50 3.98
C CYS A 270 -3.80 -9.00 2.72
N ILE A 271 -3.40 -8.56 1.51
CA ILE A 271 -3.97 -9.08 0.27
C ILE A 271 -3.62 -10.56 0.08
N ALA A 272 -2.36 -10.93 0.28
CA ALA A 272 -1.90 -12.30 0.07
C ALA A 272 -2.58 -13.27 1.04
N ILE A 273 -2.74 -12.87 2.31
CA ILE A 273 -3.38 -13.67 3.35
C ILE A 273 -4.88 -13.82 3.07
N ALA A 274 -5.58 -12.75 2.67
CA ALA A 274 -6.99 -12.85 2.25
C ALA A 274 -7.18 -13.88 1.12
N ALA A 275 -6.23 -13.93 0.18
CA ALA A 275 -6.28 -14.86 -0.94
C ALA A 275 -5.79 -16.29 -0.61
N ALA A 276 -5.11 -16.47 0.53
CA ALA A 276 -4.60 -17.75 1.03
C ALA A 276 -5.52 -18.41 2.08
N ARG A 277 -6.69 -17.83 2.34
CA ARG A 277 -7.72 -18.43 3.21
C ARG A 277 -8.09 -19.85 2.78
N GLY A 278 -8.27 -20.73 3.76
CA GLY A 278 -8.60 -22.15 3.56
C GLY A 278 -7.42 -23.03 3.12
N PHE A 279 -6.21 -22.49 3.06
CA PHE A 279 -5.02 -23.33 3.05
C PHE A 279 -4.84 -24.00 4.43
N PRO A 280 -4.36 -25.25 4.51
CA PRO A 280 -4.14 -25.91 5.80
C PRO A 280 -3.18 -25.18 6.75
N GLN A 281 -2.32 -24.32 6.19
CA GLN A 281 -1.32 -23.54 6.92
C GLN A 281 -1.70 -22.06 7.05
N ASP A 282 -2.95 -21.70 6.74
CA ASP A 282 -3.45 -20.36 7.00
C ASP A 282 -3.80 -20.23 8.48
N PRO A 283 -3.09 -19.40 9.26
CA PRO A 283 -3.37 -19.23 10.68
C PRO A 283 -4.59 -18.35 10.94
N GLY A 284 -5.19 -17.72 9.91
CA GLY A 284 -6.23 -16.72 10.13
C GLY A 284 -6.03 -15.48 9.29
N TYR A 285 -7.12 -14.76 9.00
CA TYR A 285 -6.99 -13.37 8.59
C TYR A 285 -6.58 -12.52 9.81
N PRO A 286 -5.43 -11.82 9.77
CA PRO A 286 -4.95 -11.06 10.92
C PRO A 286 -5.91 -9.94 11.27
N THR A 287 -6.12 -9.73 12.57
CA THR A 287 -6.98 -8.64 13.05
C THR A 287 -6.47 -7.27 12.62
N GLU A 288 -5.15 -7.11 12.48
CA GLU A 288 -4.47 -5.91 12.01
C GLU A 288 -4.88 -5.54 10.58
N CYS A 289 -5.19 -6.53 9.74
CA CYS A 289 -5.66 -6.30 8.38
C CYS A 289 -7.12 -5.82 8.33
N ALA A 290 -7.94 -6.22 9.29
CA ALA A 290 -9.36 -5.82 9.39
C ALA A 290 -9.56 -4.55 10.23
N ALA A 291 -8.64 -4.25 11.15
CA ALA A 291 -8.73 -3.18 12.13
C ALA A 291 -8.83 -1.81 11.47
N ALA A 292 -9.79 -1.00 11.93
CA ALA A 292 -9.88 0.39 11.51
C ALA A 292 -8.56 1.12 11.81
N LEU A 293 -8.08 1.90 10.84
CA LEU A 293 -6.97 2.81 11.11
C LEU A 293 -7.38 3.76 12.25
N PRO A 294 -6.47 4.04 13.21
CA PRO A 294 -6.73 5.08 14.18
C PRO A 294 -7.04 6.39 13.43
N PRO A 295 -7.98 7.21 13.92
CA PRO A 295 -8.31 8.46 13.27
C PRO A 295 -7.02 9.26 13.11
N THR A 296 -6.68 9.61 11.87
CA THR A 296 -5.54 10.50 11.62
C THR A 296 -5.82 11.77 12.43
N PRO A 297 -4.90 12.20 13.32
CA PRO A 297 -5.12 13.43 14.07
C PRO A 297 -5.35 14.53 13.04
N THR A 298 -6.58 15.06 13.02
CA THR A 298 -6.89 16.20 12.15
C THR A 298 -5.98 17.32 12.64
N PRO A 299 -5.15 17.92 11.77
CA PRO A 299 -4.30 19.01 12.20
C PRO A 299 -5.21 20.09 12.79
N THR A 300 -5.16 20.27 14.11
CA THR A 300 -5.84 21.37 14.78
C THR A 300 -5.24 22.63 14.17
N SER A 301 -6.02 23.34 13.37
CA SER A 301 -5.60 24.61 12.79
C SER A 301 -5.17 25.50 13.95
N THR A 302 -3.86 25.72 14.09
CA THR A 302 -3.36 26.69 15.06
C THR A 302 -3.99 28.02 14.68
N PRO A 303 -4.75 28.68 15.57
CA PRO A 303 -5.36 29.95 15.24
C PRO A 303 -4.23 30.89 14.85
N VAL A 304 -4.17 31.25 13.57
CA VAL A 304 -3.29 32.31 13.10
C VAL A 304 -3.83 33.56 13.77
N LEU A 305 -3.07 34.10 14.74
CA LEU A 305 -3.35 35.41 15.31
C LEU A 305 -3.31 36.41 14.15
N SER A 306 -4.48 36.73 13.63
CA SER A 306 -4.63 37.81 12.66
C SER A 306 -4.32 39.08 13.42
N ALA A 307 -3.18 39.69 13.13
CA ALA A 307 -2.84 40.99 13.67
C ALA A 307 -3.90 41.98 13.17
N THR A 308 -4.82 42.38 14.03
CA THR A 308 -5.72 43.50 13.77
C THR A 308 -4.85 44.71 13.48
N ALA A 309 -4.91 45.21 12.24
CA ALA A 309 -4.23 46.42 11.86
C ALA A 309 -4.79 47.58 12.68
N THR A 310 -4.01 48.06 13.66
CA THR A 310 -4.27 49.33 14.32
C THR A 310 -4.12 50.43 13.28
N THR A 311 -5.24 51.00 12.85
CA THR A 311 -5.27 52.21 12.03
C THR A 311 -4.64 53.36 12.81
N THR A 312 -3.39 53.68 12.49
CA THR A 312 -2.76 54.93 12.90
C THR A 312 -3.50 56.08 12.20
N GLY A 313 -4.19 56.91 12.97
CA GLY A 313 -4.91 58.07 12.46
C GLY A 313 -3.97 59.00 11.69
N VAL A 314 -4.25 59.19 10.39
CA VAL A 314 -3.62 60.22 9.57
C VAL A 314 -4.17 61.56 10.04
N VAL A 315 -3.30 62.38 10.62
CA VAL A 315 -3.59 63.77 10.99
C VAL A 315 -3.85 64.56 9.69
N THR A 316 -5.07 65.07 9.53
CA THR A 316 -5.45 65.95 8.43
C THR A 316 -4.70 67.28 8.54
N PRO A 317 -3.95 67.73 7.52
CA PRO A 317 -3.33 69.05 7.54
C PRO A 317 -4.38 70.15 7.41
N THR A 318 -4.31 71.11 8.33
CA THR A 318 -5.05 72.36 8.40
C THR A 318 -4.91 73.18 7.11
N ALA A 319 -6.04 73.53 6.48
CA ALA A 319 -6.09 74.48 5.38
C ALA A 319 -6.11 75.92 5.92
N THR A 320 -5.08 76.70 5.59
CA THR A 320 -5.05 78.16 5.77
C THR A 320 -5.88 78.80 4.66
N GLN A 321 -6.97 79.47 5.02
CA GLN A 321 -7.71 80.34 4.12
C GLN A 321 -7.29 81.80 4.31
N THR A 322 -6.91 82.44 3.20
CA THR A 322 -6.76 83.88 3.09
C THR A 322 -7.75 84.36 2.03
N VAL A 323 -8.79 85.10 2.41
CA VAL A 323 -9.55 85.93 1.46
C VAL A 323 -9.94 87.25 2.12
N SER A 324 -9.61 88.32 1.40
CA SER A 324 -9.91 89.72 1.67
C SER A 324 -11.34 90.08 1.22
N GLY A 325 -12.05 90.80 2.11
CA GLY A 325 -12.88 91.97 1.78
C GLY A 325 -14.15 91.82 0.92
N GLY A 326 -15.31 92.09 1.54
CA GLY A 326 -16.33 92.95 0.90
C GLY A 326 -17.79 92.48 0.94
N GLY A 327 -18.52 92.87 2.02
CA GLY A 327 -19.89 93.39 1.94
C GLY A 327 -21.09 92.42 1.80
N PRO A 328 -22.31 92.81 2.24
CA PRO A 328 -23.20 91.88 2.95
C PRO A 328 -24.58 91.63 2.30
N THR A 329 -25.26 90.57 2.78
CA THR A 329 -26.72 90.44 3.09
C THR A 329 -27.34 89.09 2.67
N THR A 330 -27.38 88.22 3.68
CA THR A 330 -28.28 87.12 4.12
C THR A 330 -29.59 86.68 3.40
N THR A 331 -29.84 85.36 3.51
CA THR A 331 -31.13 84.59 3.66
C THR A 331 -31.74 84.03 2.34
N ALA A 332 -32.11 82.76 2.13
CA ALA A 332 -32.63 81.67 2.99
C ALA A 332 -32.40 80.22 2.43
N THR A 333 -32.26 79.26 3.37
CA THR A 333 -32.87 77.91 3.51
C THR A 333 -33.24 77.01 2.29
N GLN A 334 -32.67 75.78 2.21
CA GLN A 334 -33.34 74.48 2.51
C GLN A 334 -32.53 73.23 2.07
N THR A 335 -32.28 72.38 3.07
CA THR A 335 -32.33 70.90 3.16
C THR A 335 -32.47 70.03 1.88
N ALA A 336 -31.58 69.03 1.75
CA ALA A 336 -31.96 67.62 1.58
C ALA A 336 -30.77 66.69 1.86
N ALA A 337 -30.91 65.87 2.90
CA ALA A 337 -30.02 64.76 3.24
C ALA A 337 -30.31 63.55 2.34
N GLY A 338 -29.27 62.90 1.83
CA GLY A 338 -29.33 61.57 1.21
C GLY A 338 -28.67 60.53 2.13
N PRO A 339 -29.27 59.34 2.33
CA PRO A 339 -28.83 58.39 3.35
C PRO A 339 -27.64 57.53 2.89
N THR A 340 -26.69 57.34 3.81
CA THR A 340 -25.65 56.31 3.75
C THR A 340 -26.25 54.97 4.16
N ALA A 341 -26.13 53.95 3.30
CA ALA A 341 -26.51 52.58 3.62
C ALA A 341 -25.54 51.96 4.63
N THR A 342 -26.05 51.57 5.79
CA THR A 342 -25.39 50.70 6.76
C THR A 342 -25.68 49.25 6.40
N VAL A 343 -24.64 48.45 6.13
CA VAL A 343 -24.75 46.99 6.08
C VAL A 343 -24.36 46.44 7.45
N THR A 344 -25.37 46.03 8.22
CA THR A 344 -25.21 45.24 9.45
C THR A 344 -25.17 43.77 9.06
N ALA A 345 -24.03 43.11 9.26
CA ALA A 345 -23.95 41.65 9.24
C ALA A 345 -24.14 41.11 10.67
N THR A 346 -25.31 40.56 10.95
CA THR A 346 -25.60 39.79 12.16
C THR A 346 -25.13 38.35 11.95
N HIS A 347 -24.11 37.92 12.68
CA HIS A 347 -23.80 36.50 12.86
C HIS A 347 -24.38 36.02 14.19
N THR A 348 -25.46 35.25 14.12
CA THR A 348 -25.98 34.45 15.24
C THR A 348 -25.18 33.14 15.28
N ALA A 349 -24.33 32.98 16.29
CA ALA A 349 -23.71 31.69 16.61
C ALA A 349 -24.56 30.99 17.69
N SER A 350 -25.19 29.88 17.33
CA SER A 350 -25.81 28.95 18.28
C SER A 350 -24.73 28.07 18.89
N ALA A 351 -24.62 28.11 20.22
CA ALA A 351 -23.78 27.21 21.00
C ALA A 351 -24.47 25.85 21.23
N PRO A 352 -23.74 24.72 21.14
CA PRO A 352 -24.06 23.55 21.93
C PRO A 352 -23.14 23.48 23.15
N THR A 353 -23.76 23.52 24.33
CA THR A 353 -23.14 23.18 25.61
C THR A 353 -22.96 21.67 25.70
N ALA A 354 -21.72 21.21 25.83
CA ALA A 354 -21.40 19.89 26.36
C ALA A 354 -20.43 20.07 27.54
N THR A 355 -20.97 19.93 28.75
CA THR A 355 -20.22 19.91 30.00
C THR A 355 -19.63 18.52 30.19
N ALA A 356 -18.31 18.39 30.09
CA ALA A 356 -17.58 17.22 30.58
C ALA A 356 -16.83 17.60 31.86
N THR A 357 -17.32 17.10 32.98
CA THR A 357 -16.64 17.17 34.29
C THR A 357 -15.44 16.22 34.26
N GLN A 358 -14.22 16.76 34.31
CA GLN A 358 -13.02 15.97 34.63
C GLN A 358 -12.67 16.18 36.10
N THR A 359 -12.83 15.11 36.89
CA THR A 359 -12.30 15.00 38.24
C THR A 359 -10.82 14.65 38.14
N VAL A 360 -9.94 15.59 38.50
CA VAL A 360 -8.51 15.35 38.65
C VAL A 360 -8.27 14.72 40.02
N SER A 361 -7.95 13.43 40.04
CA SER A 361 -7.37 12.78 41.22
C SER A 361 -5.84 12.81 41.09
N ALA A 362 -5.18 13.40 42.07
CA ALA A 362 -3.72 13.48 42.17
C ALA A 362 -3.08 12.09 42.29
N PRO A 363 -1.95 11.81 41.60
CA PRO A 363 -1.26 10.54 41.77
C PRO A 363 -0.44 10.54 43.06
N THR A 364 -0.75 9.60 43.95
CA THR A 364 0.10 9.22 45.08
C THR A 364 1.29 8.41 44.55
N THR A 365 2.51 8.87 44.86
CA THR A 365 3.75 8.13 44.58
C THR A 365 3.91 6.98 45.57
N THR A 366 3.85 5.74 45.08
CA THR A 366 4.30 4.56 45.83
C THR A 366 5.61 4.07 45.22
N ALA A 367 6.70 4.23 45.97
CA ALA A 367 8.00 3.63 45.64
C ALA A 367 7.97 2.13 45.94
N THR A 368 8.44 1.31 45.00
CA THR A 368 8.74 -0.12 45.22
C THR A 368 10.14 -0.38 44.64
N PRO A 369 11.03 -1.08 45.37
CA PRO A 369 12.46 -1.14 45.06
C PRO A 369 12.80 -2.06 43.87
N ALA A 370 13.83 -1.67 43.14
CA ALA A 370 14.37 -2.34 41.95
C ALA A 370 15.25 -3.56 42.28
N PRO A 371 15.29 -4.58 41.41
CA PRO A 371 16.46 -5.41 41.21
C PRO A 371 17.21 -4.96 39.94
N GLY A 372 18.49 -4.62 40.11
CA GLY A 372 19.35 -4.08 39.06
C GLY A 372 19.68 -5.06 37.94
N CYS A 373 19.78 -4.54 36.71
CA CYS A 373 20.46 -5.18 35.59
C CYS A 373 21.70 -4.35 35.20
N PRO A 374 22.82 -4.99 34.86
CA PRO A 374 24.09 -4.31 34.62
C PRO A 374 24.04 -3.52 33.30
N THR A 375 24.44 -2.25 33.39
CA THR A 375 24.83 -1.45 32.23
C THR A 375 26.24 -1.87 31.83
N ARG A 376 26.42 -2.19 30.54
CA ARG A 376 27.70 -2.38 29.81
C ARG A 376 28.17 -3.84 29.64
N ILE A 377 27.90 -4.40 28.46
CA ILE A 377 28.69 -5.50 27.89
C ILE A 377 29.75 -4.86 26.99
N THR A 378 31.03 -5.10 27.30
CA THR A 378 32.16 -4.63 26.48
C THR A 378 32.71 -5.84 25.72
N PHE A 379 32.76 -5.77 24.40
CA PHE A 379 33.46 -6.76 23.58
C PHE A 379 34.81 -6.17 23.14
N THR A 380 35.90 -6.78 23.58
CA THR A 380 37.25 -6.51 23.09
C THR A 380 37.62 -7.58 22.08
N GLY A 381 37.60 -7.21 20.79
CA GLY A 381 38.17 -8.02 19.72
C GLY A 381 39.53 -7.47 19.31
N THR A 382 40.59 -8.24 19.51
CA THR A 382 41.90 -7.96 18.91
C THR A 382 41.99 -8.63 17.55
N SER A 383 41.74 -7.88 16.47
CA SER A 383 42.05 -8.33 15.11
C SER A 383 43.04 -7.38 14.46
N THR A 384 44.28 -7.83 14.27
CA THR A 384 45.25 -7.20 13.38
C THR A 384 44.90 -7.55 11.94
N GLY A 385 44.04 -6.75 11.31
CA GLY A 385 43.81 -6.81 9.86
C GLY A 385 42.36 -6.58 9.39
N ALA A 386 42.10 -5.34 8.94
CA ALA A 386 41.13 -4.93 7.91
C ALA A 386 39.59 -5.07 8.12
N VAL A 387 38.94 -3.90 8.03
CA VAL A 387 37.55 -3.55 7.64
C VAL A 387 36.39 -4.12 8.46
N LEU A 388 35.83 -3.27 9.33
CA LEU A 388 34.49 -3.45 9.92
C LEU A 388 33.44 -2.93 8.92
N ASP A 389 32.77 -3.84 8.23
CA ASP A 389 31.51 -3.58 7.52
C ASP A 389 30.35 -3.84 8.51
N SER A 390 29.55 -2.82 8.81
CA SER A 390 28.50 -2.84 9.85
C SER A 390 27.19 -3.45 9.34
N GLY A 391 27.27 -4.64 8.75
CA GLY A 391 26.15 -5.40 8.22
C GLY A 391 26.11 -6.83 8.76
N TRP A 392 25.80 -7.01 10.05
CA TRP A 392 25.57 -8.35 10.63
C TRP A 392 24.08 -8.58 10.86
N THR A 393 23.46 -9.41 10.00
CA THR A 393 22.15 -10.01 10.23
C THR A 393 22.34 -11.32 11.01
N GLY A 394 21.94 -11.32 12.28
CA GLY A 394 22.03 -12.48 13.15
C GLY A 394 21.22 -13.67 12.62
N ALA A 395 21.91 -14.76 12.28
CA ALA A 395 21.34 -16.09 12.26
C ALA A 395 21.61 -16.70 13.64
N ALA A 396 20.57 -16.83 14.46
CA ALA A 396 20.63 -17.63 15.68
C ALA A 396 20.64 -19.11 15.28
N GLY A 397 21.81 -19.75 15.39
CA GLY A 397 21.91 -21.21 15.30
C GLY A 397 21.23 -21.85 16.50
N SER A 398 20.31 -22.78 16.25
CA SER A 398 19.70 -23.63 17.27
C SER A 398 20.77 -24.41 18.03
N ALA A 399 20.91 -24.13 19.33
CA ALA A 399 21.69 -24.94 20.25
C ALA A 399 20.83 -26.11 20.73
N THR A 400 21.09 -27.31 20.20
CA THR A 400 20.57 -28.55 20.77
C THR A 400 21.33 -28.84 22.05
N SER A 401 20.64 -28.85 23.18
CA SER A 401 21.18 -29.31 24.45
C SER A 401 21.28 -30.84 24.46
N SER A 402 22.47 -31.36 24.72
CA SER A 402 22.68 -32.76 25.11
C SER A 402 23.58 -32.76 26.34
N GLY A 403 23.01 -33.19 27.47
CA GLY A 403 23.73 -33.39 28.73
C GLY A 403 24.60 -34.65 28.71
N PRO A 404 25.43 -34.85 29.75
CA PRO A 404 26.81 -35.31 29.58
C PRO A 404 27.00 -36.80 29.85
N SER A 405 28.07 -37.36 29.30
CA SER A 405 28.72 -38.56 29.83
C SER A 405 30.23 -38.40 29.75
N THR A 406 30.85 -38.69 30.89
CA THR A 406 32.25 -38.54 31.28
C THR A 406 33.19 -39.49 30.54
N THR A 407 34.48 -39.12 30.48
CA THR A 407 35.66 -39.88 30.96
C THR A 407 36.87 -39.83 29.98
N SER A 408 37.95 -39.14 30.41
CA SER A 408 39.40 -39.43 30.28
C SER A 408 40.00 -39.64 28.87
N ARG A 409 41.18 -39.11 28.48
CA ARG A 409 42.51 -38.99 29.14
C ARG A 409 43.46 -38.18 28.20
N PRO A 410 44.53 -37.52 28.68
CA PRO A 410 45.35 -36.58 27.90
C PRO A 410 46.74 -37.12 27.52
N THR A 411 47.33 -36.69 26.39
CA THR A 411 48.80 -36.50 26.15
C THR A 411 49.12 -35.98 24.71
N PRO A 412 50.34 -35.45 24.38
CA PRO A 412 50.50 -34.00 24.20
C PRO A 412 51.13 -33.55 22.84
N ALA A 413 51.04 -32.23 22.63
CA ALA A 413 51.97 -31.31 21.97
C ALA A 413 52.82 -31.76 20.76
N ARG A 414 52.61 -31.08 19.63
CA ARG A 414 53.68 -30.63 18.71
C ARG A 414 53.21 -29.44 17.86
N SER A 415 53.86 -28.29 18.06
CA SER A 415 53.99 -27.18 17.10
C SER A 415 55.44 -27.18 16.57
N PRO A 416 55.81 -26.33 15.60
CA PRO A 416 55.11 -25.83 14.41
C PRO A 416 56.00 -26.01 13.14
N THR A 417 55.50 -25.74 11.93
CA THR A 417 56.35 -25.22 10.85
C THR A 417 55.57 -24.28 9.95
N ILE A 418 56.15 -23.09 9.81
CA ILE A 418 55.76 -21.94 8.99
C ILE A 418 56.13 -22.23 7.53
N ALA A 419 55.22 -21.99 6.59
CA ALA A 419 55.55 -21.70 5.21
C ALA A 419 54.47 -20.80 4.58
N ALA A 420 54.87 -19.58 4.24
CA ALA A 420 54.19 -18.69 3.29
C ALA A 420 55.12 -18.53 2.06
N PRO A 421 54.72 -17.80 1.01
CA PRO A 421 53.67 -18.11 0.04
C PRO A 421 54.25 -18.20 -1.39
N ALA A 422 53.49 -18.72 -2.36
CA ALA A 422 53.81 -18.58 -3.79
C ALA A 422 52.67 -17.86 -4.53
N ILE A 423 52.97 -16.66 -4.98
CA ILE A 423 52.22 -15.89 -5.98
C ILE A 423 52.47 -16.53 -7.36
N PRO A 424 51.47 -16.54 -8.26
CA PRO A 424 51.79 -16.07 -9.60
C PRO A 424 50.79 -15.05 -10.13
N ALA A 425 51.37 -14.04 -10.78
CA ALA A 425 50.73 -12.96 -11.47
C ALA A 425 50.26 -13.36 -12.89
N SER A 426 49.32 -12.56 -13.37
CA SER A 426 49.14 -12.12 -14.76
C SER A 426 48.72 -13.14 -15.84
N SER A 427 47.57 -12.86 -16.44
CA SER A 427 47.49 -12.75 -17.90
C SER A 427 46.33 -11.83 -18.33
N ALA A 428 46.71 -10.74 -18.99
CA ALA A 428 45.84 -9.78 -19.65
C ALA A 428 45.18 -10.38 -20.92
N ARG A 429 43.93 -10.01 -21.20
CA ARG A 429 43.38 -10.02 -22.56
C ARG A 429 42.46 -8.81 -22.82
N ARG A 430 42.68 -8.25 -24.01
CA ARG A 430 42.18 -6.99 -24.59
C ARG A 430 40.66 -6.90 -24.75
N PRO A 431 40.10 -5.67 -24.88
CA PRO A 431 38.69 -5.44 -25.17
C PRO A 431 38.37 -5.58 -26.66
N ARG A 432 37.21 -6.19 -26.98
CA ARG A 432 36.61 -6.15 -28.32
C ARG A 432 35.65 -4.98 -28.43
N ILE A 433 35.96 -4.10 -29.39
CA ILE A 433 35.09 -3.07 -29.93
C ILE A 433 33.99 -3.76 -30.76
N ALA A 434 32.73 -3.42 -30.50
CA ALA A 434 31.62 -3.71 -31.41
C ALA A 434 30.75 -2.46 -31.54
N ALA A 435 30.89 -1.80 -32.68
CA ALA A 435 29.96 -0.80 -33.19
C ALA A 435 28.67 -1.49 -33.68
N GLY A 436 27.52 -0.82 -33.54
CA GLY A 436 26.31 -1.27 -34.23
C GLY A 436 24.98 -0.68 -33.76
N ARG A 437 24.58 0.40 -34.42
CA ARG A 437 23.19 0.78 -34.77
C ARG A 437 22.22 1.20 -33.66
N THR A 438 22.10 2.52 -33.54
CA THR A 438 20.88 3.25 -33.19
C THR A 438 19.77 2.99 -34.22
N VAL A 439 18.59 2.60 -33.74
CA VAL A 439 17.34 2.57 -34.52
C VAL A 439 16.37 3.57 -33.86
N SER A 440 16.02 4.62 -34.60
CA SER A 440 14.98 5.59 -34.25
C SER A 440 13.59 4.92 -34.19
N PRO A 441 12.70 5.30 -33.27
CA PRO A 441 11.30 4.90 -33.34
C PRO A 441 10.57 5.77 -34.36
N GLY A 442 10.19 5.15 -35.48
CA GLY A 442 9.30 5.72 -36.50
C GLY A 442 7.86 5.85 -35.98
N ALA A 443 7.20 6.90 -36.47
CA ALA A 443 5.81 7.26 -36.21
C ALA A 443 4.83 6.12 -36.51
N MET A 444 3.99 5.78 -35.52
CA MET A 444 2.79 4.98 -35.75
C MET A 444 1.68 5.88 -36.30
N THR A 445 1.45 5.76 -37.60
CA THR A 445 0.30 6.30 -38.32
C THR A 445 -0.97 5.59 -37.84
N ALA A 446 -1.95 6.37 -37.40
CA ALA A 446 -3.28 5.88 -37.04
C ALA A 446 -4.01 5.35 -38.29
N ARG A 447 -4.26 4.03 -38.36
CA ARG A 447 -5.27 3.48 -39.25
C ARG A 447 -6.63 3.59 -38.57
N LEU A 448 -7.45 4.50 -39.08
CA LEU A 448 -8.88 4.61 -38.85
C LEU A 448 -9.57 3.26 -39.16
N ALA A 449 -10.11 2.62 -38.14
CA ALA A 449 -11.06 1.53 -38.30
C ALA A 449 -12.46 2.13 -38.54
N ARG A 450 -13.08 1.71 -39.64
CA ARG A 450 -14.47 2.03 -40.03
C ARG A 450 -15.48 1.58 -38.96
N PRO A 451 -16.58 2.31 -38.76
CA PRO A 451 -17.68 1.88 -37.90
C PRO A 451 -18.55 0.80 -38.58
N PRO A 452 -19.15 -0.15 -37.83
CA PRO A 452 -20.17 -1.03 -38.38
C PRO A 452 -21.51 -0.29 -38.56
N ARG A 453 -22.17 -0.64 -39.66
CA ARG A 453 -23.44 -0.14 -40.16
C ARG A 453 -24.58 -0.30 -39.14
N SER A 454 -25.34 0.78 -38.98
CA SER A 454 -26.69 0.77 -38.45
C SER A 454 -27.60 -0.13 -39.28
N ALA A 455 -28.25 -1.10 -38.64
CA ALA A 455 -29.46 -1.73 -39.14
C ALA A 455 -30.65 -1.12 -38.39
N ARG A 456 -31.58 -0.58 -39.19
CA ARG A 456 -32.87 0.00 -38.79
C ARG A 456 -33.96 -1.05 -39.05
N ALA A 457 -35.09 -0.89 -38.37
CA ALA A 457 -36.35 -1.65 -38.42
C ALA A 457 -36.46 -2.78 -37.38
N GLY A 458 -37.55 -2.91 -36.63
CA GLY A 458 -38.86 -2.26 -36.73
C GLY A 458 -39.66 -2.39 -35.44
N ALA A 459 -40.60 -1.46 -35.30
CA ALA A 459 -41.61 -1.43 -34.25
C ALA A 459 -42.64 -2.54 -34.46
N ALA A 460 -43.03 -3.21 -33.37
CA ALA A 460 -44.37 -3.77 -33.18
C ALA A 460 -44.56 -4.15 -31.70
N SER A 461 -45.37 -3.36 -31.00
CA SER A 461 -46.21 -3.81 -29.88
C SER A 461 -47.59 -4.10 -30.48
N PRO A 462 -48.33 -5.14 -30.08
CA PRO A 462 -49.28 -4.91 -28.99
C PRO A 462 -49.70 -6.12 -28.13
N ARG A 463 -50.31 -5.76 -27.00
CA ARG A 463 -51.43 -6.40 -26.27
C ARG A 463 -51.18 -7.70 -25.52
N GLY A 464 -51.68 -7.71 -24.28
CA GLY A 464 -51.55 -8.81 -23.34
C GLY A 464 -52.68 -9.83 -23.42
N HIS A 465 -52.60 -10.81 -22.53
CA HIS A 465 -53.75 -11.51 -21.97
C HIS A 465 -53.35 -12.17 -20.64
N ALA A 466 -54.31 -12.15 -19.73
CA ALA A 466 -54.26 -12.73 -18.40
C ALA A 466 -54.63 -14.22 -18.41
N SER A 467 -54.24 -14.89 -17.32
CA SER A 467 -54.83 -16.07 -16.67
C SER A 467 -55.12 -17.33 -17.50
N THR A 468 -54.51 -18.46 -17.10
CA THR A 468 -55.19 -19.52 -16.32
C THR A 468 -54.27 -20.71 -16.00
N THR A 469 -54.32 -21.12 -14.73
CA THR A 469 -54.43 -22.49 -14.19
C THR A 469 -54.12 -23.67 -15.11
N SER A 470 -53.16 -24.52 -14.71
CA SER A 470 -53.41 -25.97 -14.68
C SER A 470 -52.46 -26.73 -13.74
N ALA A 471 -53.06 -27.62 -12.97
CA ALA A 471 -52.45 -28.52 -11.99
C ALA A 471 -52.13 -29.90 -12.59
N ARG A 472 -51.50 -30.73 -11.74
CA ARG A 472 -51.20 -32.19 -11.86
C ARG A 472 -49.90 -32.51 -12.63
N THR A 473 -49.08 -33.47 -12.23
CA THR A 473 -49.39 -34.72 -11.51
C THR A 473 -48.14 -35.29 -10.84
N CYS A 474 -48.28 -35.83 -9.63
CA CYS A 474 -47.32 -36.72 -8.98
C CYS A 474 -47.08 -38.00 -9.81
N ARG A 475 -45.83 -38.46 -9.88
CA ARG A 475 -45.49 -39.88 -10.09
C ARG A 475 -44.13 -40.23 -9.45
N SER A 476 -44.19 -41.13 -8.48
CA SER A 476 -43.14 -42.10 -8.09
C SER A 476 -43.77 -43.50 -8.25
N PRO A 477 -43.07 -44.64 -8.07
CA PRO A 477 -41.66 -45.04 -8.23
C PRO A 477 -41.57 -46.28 -9.22
N PRO A 478 -40.52 -47.14 -9.22
CA PRO A 478 -40.31 -48.18 -8.19
C PRO A 478 -38.82 -48.35 -7.78
N VAL A 479 -38.47 -48.54 -6.50
CA VAL A 479 -38.31 -49.83 -5.79
C VAL A 479 -37.64 -50.94 -6.60
N ALA A 480 -36.35 -51.19 -6.33
CA ALA A 480 -35.71 -52.49 -6.51
C ALA A 480 -34.89 -52.81 -5.25
N SER A 481 -35.16 -53.97 -4.68
CA SER A 481 -34.59 -54.50 -3.44
C SER A 481 -33.83 -55.80 -3.75
N ARG A 482 -32.78 -56.05 -2.94
CA ARG A 482 -32.04 -57.32 -2.70
C ARG A 482 -30.99 -57.76 -3.73
N ARG A 483 -29.73 -57.88 -3.27
CA ARG A 483 -29.17 -59.16 -2.79
C ARG A 483 -27.84 -58.98 -2.04
N ALA A 484 -27.78 -59.61 -0.87
CA ALA A 484 -26.54 -59.98 -0.18
C ALA A 484 -26.02 -61.30 -0.75
N SER A 485 -24.69 -61.51 -0.71
CA SER A 485 -23.97 -62.76 -0.43
C SER A 485 -22.52 -62.67 -0.89
N GLY A 486 -21.56 -63.09 -0.05
CA GLY A 486 -20.33 -63.73 -0.52
C GLY A 486 -19.00 -63.21 0.01
N THR A 487 -18.54 -63.82 1.09
CA THR A 487 -17.17 -63.88 1.63
C THR A 487 -16.10 -64.34 0.63
N ARG A 488 -14.88 -63.78 0.77
CA ARG A 488 -13.64 -64.55 0.96
C ARG A 488 -12.60 -63.72 1.71
#